data_AF-A0A945Q185-F1
#
_entry.id   AF-A0A945Q185-F1
#
_cell.length_a   1.000
_cell.length_b   1.000
_cell.length_c   1.000
_cell.angle_alpha   90.00
_cell.angle_beta   90.00
_cell.angle_gamma   90.00
#
_symmetry.space_group_name_H-M   'P 1'
#
loop_
_entity.id
_entity.type
_entity.pdbx_description
1 polymer ?
#
loop_
_entity_poly.entity_id
_entity_poly.type
_entity_poly.pdbx_seq_one_letter_code
_entity_poly.pdbx_strand_id
1 'polypeptide(L)'
;MSISFVIHSLEIPLVRPFRTSFGSQSVRDVVLVEAVGDWGASGWGECVTMAWPGYSAEYTRGAINVMREFLIPTLGPLIDSSALNSTPAPDSVRAALSVMQGNPMAKSAIETALLDLWLKERNLSLGE
;
A
#
# COMPACT_ATOMS: atom_id res chain seq x y z
N MET A 1 -0.32 -19.49 7.76
CA MET A 1 -0.05 -18.57 6.64
C MET A 1 0.47 -17.28 7.24
N SER A 2 1.63 -16.79 6.81
CA SER A 2 2.23 -15.53 7.25
C SER A 2 2.34 -14.58 6.07
N ILE A 3 2.08 -13.29 6.32
CA ILE A 3 2.23 -12.22 5.33
C ILE A 3 3.26 -11.23 5.86
N SER A 4 4.27 -10.94 5.04
CA SER A 4 5.24 -9.87 5.30
C SER A 4 5.06 -8.73 4.31
N PHE A 5 5.58 -7.55 4.63
CA PHE A 5 5.48 -6.38 3.76
C PHE A 5 6.87 -5.88 3.34
N VAL A 6 7.00 -5.56 2.06
CA VAL A 6 8.15 -4.84 1.51
C VAL A 6 7.68 -3.52 0.92
N ILE A 7 8.37 -2.43 1.27
CA ILE A 7 8.10 -1.09 0.72
C ILE A 7 9.24 -0.73 -0.23
N HIS A 8 8.90 -0.61 -1.50
CA HIS A 8 9.83 -0.25 -2.57
C HIS A 8 9.69 1.25 -2.87
N SER A 9 10.80 1.99 -2.88
CA SER A 9 10.86 3.38 -3.32
C SER A 9 11.62 3.46 -4.63
N LEU A 10 10.99 4.06 -5.65
CA LEU A 10 11.57 4.19 -6.99
C LEU A 10 11.32 5.59 -7.56
N GLU A 11 12.26 6.03 -8.39
CA GLU A 11 12.19 7.28 -9.14
C GLU A 11 12.10 6.95 -10.63
N ILE A 12 10.98 7.30 -11.27
CA ILE A 12 10.76 7.06 -12.70
C ILE A 12 10.83 8.39 -13.45
N PRO A 13 11.80 8.59 -14.36
CA PRO A 13 11.83 9.76 -15.22
C PRO A 13 10.57 9.83 -16.10
N LEU A 14 9.92 11.00 -16.12
CA LEU A 14 8.78 11.24 -17.00
C LEU A 14 9.28 11.54 -18.43
N VAL A 15 8.57 10.99 -19.43
CA VAL A 15 8.87 11.25 -20.85
C VAL A 15 8.82 12.75 -21.18
N ARG A 16 7.93 13.49 -20.52
CA ARG A 16 7.84 14.96 -20.57
C ARG A 16 7.54 15.50 -19.18
N PRO A 17 8.10 16.66 -18.78
CA PRO A 17 7.78 17.26 -17.50
C PRO A 17 6.28 17.56 -17.35
N PHE A 18 5.71 17.21 -16.20
CA PHE A 18 4.34 17.52 -15.83
C PHE A 18 4.30 18.80 -14.99
N ARG A 19 3.60 19.82 -15.47
CA ARG A 19 3.54 21.13 -14.82
C ARG A 19 2.15 21.41 -14.27
N THR A 20 2.11 21.83 -13.00
CA THR A 20 0.92 22.30 -12.30
C THR A 20 1.17 23.69 -11.72
N SER A 21 0.18 24.28 -11.05
CA SER A 21 0.35 25.51 -10.25
C SER A 21 1.39 25.36 -9.13
N PHE A 22 1.69 24.12 -8.77
CA PHE A 22 2.56 23.73 -7.65
C PHE A 22 4.02 23.49 -8.06
N GLY A 23 4.33 23.53 -9.36
CA GLY A 23 5.69 23.33 -9.88
C GLY A 23 5.73 22.44 -11.12
N SER A 24 6.93 22.06 -11.51
CA SER A 24 7.16 21.13 -12.61
C SER A 24 7.82 19.86 -12.06
N GLN A 25 7.24 18.69 -12.35
CA GLN A 25 7.82 17.38 -12.07
C GLN A 25 8.42 16.81 -13.35
N SER A 26 9.68 16.39 -13.29
CA SER A 26 10.35 15.60 -14.34
C SER A 26 10.56 14.14 -13.94
N VAL A 27 10.37 13.83 -12.66
CA VAL A 27 10.51 12.50 -12.07
C VAL A 27 9.27 12.21 -11.26
N ARG A 28 8.77 10.98 -11.35
CA ARG A 28 7.73 10.45 -10.50
C ARG A 28 8.37 9.62 -9.40
N ASP A 29 8.22 10.09 -8.17
CA ASP A 29 8.47 9.26 -6.99
C ASP A 29 7.31 8.27 -6.87
N VAL A 30 7.63 6.99 -6.90
CA VAL A 30 6.66 5.91 -6.79
C VAL A 30 7.01 5.09 -5.55
N VAL A 31 5.98 4.73 -4.79
CA VAL A 31 6.10 3.82 -3.67
C VAL A 31 5.21 2.62 -3.92
N LEU A 32 5.81 1.44 -4.04
CA LEU A 32 5.09 0.18 -4.14
C LEU A 32 5.11 -0.53 -2.80
N VAL A 33 3.94 -1.04 -2.41
CA VAL A 33 3.76 -1.92 -1.27
C VAL A 33 3.56 -3.32 -1.81
N GLU A 34 4.44 -4.22 -1.40
CA GLU A 34 4.36 -5.65 -1.71
C GLU A 34 3.94 -6.40 -0.44
N ALA A 35 2.80 -7.09 -0.51
CA ALA A 35 2.36 -8.03 0.52
C ALA A 35 2.78 -9.45 0.10
N VAL A 36 3.75 -10.04 0.79
CA VAL A 36 4.37 -11.33 0.44
C VAL A 36 3.74 -12.43 1.27
N GLY A 37 2.99 -13.33 0.63
CA GLY A 37 2.46 -14.54 1.24
C GLY A 37 3.48 -15.69 1.20
N ASP A 38 3.51 -16.50 2.26
CA ASP A 38 4.40 -17.68 2.39
C ASP A 38 4.16 -18.81 1.37
N TRP A 39 3.04 -18.77 0.64
CA TRP A 39 2.65 -19.72 -0.40
C TRP A 39 3.14 -19.36 -1.81
N GLY A 40 4.01 -18.35 -1.93
CA GLY A 40 4.72 -18.03 -3.18
C GLY A 40 4.06 -16.99 -4.08
N ALA A 41 3.10 -16.22 -3.56
CA ALA A 41 2.50 -15.10 -4.27
C ALA A 41 2.71 -13.78 -3.51
N SER A 42 2.83 -12.71 -4.30
CA SER A 42 2.86 -11.34 -3.80
C SER A 42 1.66 -10.55 -4.32
N GLY A 43 1.03 -9.78 -3.44
CA GLY A 43 0.06 -8.75 -3.80
C GLY A 43 0.70 -7.36 -3.86
N TRP A 44 0.23 -6.51 -4.78
CA TRP A 44 0.84 -5.21 -5.06
C TRP A 44 -0.14 -4.05 -4.91
N GLY A 45 0.33 -2.97 -4.28
CA GLY A 45 -0.38 -1.71 -4.19
C GLY A 45 0.57 -0.53 -4.38
N GLU A 46 0.06 0.60 -4.85
CA GLU A 46 0.85 1.83 -5.06
C GLU A 46 0.40 2.93 -4.10
N CYS A 47 1.34 3.57 -3.41
CA CYS A 47 1.09 4.80 -2.70
C CYS A 47 1.38 6.00 -3.61
N VAL A 48 0.32 6.68 -4.02
CA VAL A 48 0.35 7.74 -5.05
C VAL A 48 0.77 9.12 -4.53
N THR A 49 1.37 9.18 -3.33
CA THR A 49 1.80 10.45 -2.73
C THR A 49 2.85 11.17 -3.58
N MET A 50 2.95 12.49 -3.39
CA MET A 50 4.02 13.30 -3.99
C MET A 50 5.17 13.49 -2.99
N ALA A 51 6.36 13.82 -3.48
CA ALA A 51 7.53 14.13 -2.65
C ALA A 51 7.24 15.17 -1.55
N TRP A 52 6.32 16.10 -1.86
CA TRP A 52 5.96 17.23 -1.03
C TRP A 52 4.43 17.34 -0.89
N PRO A 53 3.93 17.86 0.25
CA PRO A 53 2.49 17.92 0.55
C PRO A 53 1.77 19.09 -0.16
N GLY A 54 1.86 19.13 -1.50
CA GLY A 54 1.29 20.21 -2.30
C GLY A 54 -0.09 19.95 -2.84
N TYR A 55 -0.40 18.67 -3.04
CA TYR A 55 -1.71 18.21 -3.50
C TYR A 55 -2.59 17.78 -2.32
N SER A 56 -2.00 17.08 -1.35
CA SER A 56 -2.64 16.67 -0.10
C SER A 56 -1.66 16.85 1.06
N ALA A 57 -2.15 16.68 2.30
CA ALA A 57 -1.29 16.66 3.48
C ALA A 57 -0.35 15.44 3.52
N GLU A 58 -0.62 14.40 2.72
CA GLU A 58 0.25 13.24 2.60
C GLU A 58 1.40 13.51 1.62
N TYR A 59 2.57 12.99 1.94
CA TYR A 59 3.76 13.06 1.11
C TYR A 59 4.59 11.79 1.28
N THR A 60 5.39 11.43 0.28
CA THR A 60 6.06 10.13 0.13
C THR A 60 6.73 9.65 1.41
N ARG A 61 7.60 10.47 2.00
CA ARG A 61 8.35 10.09 3.20
C ARG A 61 7.46 9.94 4.43
N GLY A 62 6.44 10.79 4.56
CA GLY A 62 5.45 10.70 5.64
C GLY A 62 4.59 9.44 5.52
N ALA A 63 4.12 9.12 4.31
CA ALA A 63 3.35 7.92 4.04
C ALA A 63 4.15 6.65 4.34
N ILE A 64 5.42 6.56 3.93
CA ILE A 64 6.31 5.43 4.26
C ILE A 64 6.47 5.29 5.77
N ASN A 65 6.68 6.39 6.49
CA ASN A 65 6.79 6.36 7.95
C ASN A 65 5.49 5.84 8.58
N VAL A 66 4.34 6.39 8.18
CA VAL A 66 3.03 5.96 8.70
C VAL A 66 2.75 4.48 8.40
N MET A 67 3.12 4.00 7.20
CA MET A 67 2.99 2.60 6.85
C MET A 67 3.80 1.69 7.78
N ARG A 68 5.07 2.03 8.02
CA ARG A 68 5.99 1.20 8.83
C ARG A 68 5.69 1.25 10.32
N GLU A 69 5.43 2.43 10.86
CA GLU A 69 5.30 2.64 12.30
C GLU A 69 3.90 2.30 12.82
N PHE A 70 2.87 2.42 11.99
CA PHE A 70 1.48 2.32 12.46
C PHE A 70 0.61 1.36 11.64
N LEU A 71 0.54 1.54 10.32
CA LEU A 71 -0.43 0.78 9.50
C LEU A 71 -0.10 -0.72 9.46
N ILE A 72 1.14 -1.08 9.12
CA ILE A 72 1.57 -2.48 9.05
C ILE A 72 1.51 -3.16 10.44
N PRO A 73 2.05 -2.58 11.52
CA PRO A 73 1.94 -3.17 12.85
C PRO A 73 0.50 -3.40 13.32
N THR A 74 -0.43 -2.49 12.97
CA THR A 74 -1.86 -2.64 13.32
C THR A 74 -2.49 -3.89 12.68
N LEU A 75 -1.96 -4.34 11.53
CA LEU A 75 -2.44 -5.53 10.83
C LEU A 75 -1.86 -6.83 11.39
N GLY A 76 -0.85 -6.79 12.26
CA GLY A 76 -0.21 -7.96 12.88
C GLY A 76 -1.21 -9.05 13.34
N PRO A 77 -2.23 -8.71 14.15
CA PRO A 77 -3.23 -9.70 14.60
C PRO A 77 -4.01 -10.38 13.47
N LEU A 78 -4.17 -9.73 12.32
CA LEU A 78 -4.87 -10.28 11.15
C LEU A 78 -3.94 -11.14 10.29
N ILE A 79 -2.64 -10.84 10.24
CA ILE A 79 -1.68 -11.45 9.31
C ILE A 79 -0.75 -12.49 9.95
N ASP A 80 -0.57 -12.45 11.27
CA ASP A 80 0.30 -13.36 12.03
C ASP A 80 -0.47 -14.51 12.72
N SER A 81 -1.79 -14.56 12.55
CA SER A 81 -2.61 -15.58 13.20
C SER A 81 -2.34 -16.94 12.55
N SER A 82 -1.59 -17.79 13.25
CA SER A 82 -1.40 -19.21 12.93
C SER A 82 -2.72 -20.00 12.78
N ALA A 83 -3.84 -19.43 13.22
CA ALA A 83 -5.18 -19.99 13.04
C ALA A 83 -5.85 -19.58 11.71
N LEU A 84 -5.33 -18.57 10.99
CA LEU A 84 -5.82 -18.18 9.68
C LEU A 84 -5.11 -18.97 8.58
N ASN A 85 -5.92 -19.73 7.83
CA ASN A 85 -5.50 -20.47 6.65
C ASN A 85 -5.61 -19.64 5.35
N SER A 86 -5.91 -18.34 5.46
CA SER A 86 -6.18 -17.49 4.30
C SER A 86 -5.78 -16.03 4.51
N THR A 87 -5.56 -15.30 3.42
CA THR A 87 -5.37 -13.85 3.43
C THR A 87 -6.59 -13.15 4.06
N PRO A 88 -6.40 -12.12 4.92
CA PRO A 88 -7.51 -11.38 5.50
C PRO A 88 -8.44 -10.79 4.44
N ALA A 89 -9.76 -10.85 4.69
CA ALA A 89 -10.73 -10.26 3.79
C ALA A 89 -10.52 -8.73 3.68
N PRO A 90 -10.72 -8.11 2.49
CA PRO A 90 -10.52 -6.67 2.30
C PRO A 90 -11.27 -5.79 3.30
N ASP A 91 -12.50 -6.16 3.66
CA ASP A 91 -13.30 -5.42 4.65
C ASP A 91 -12.71 -5.48 6.06
N SER A 92 -12.10 -6.61 6.43
CA SER A 92 -11.42 -6.75 7.73
C SER A 92 -10.17 -5.88 7.79
N VAL A 93 -9.42 -5.79 6.69
CA VAL A 93 -8.26 -4.88 6.57
C VAL A 93 -8.71 -3.43 6.70
N ARG A 94 -9.73 -3.02 5.93
CA ARG A 94 -10.30 -1.66 6.00
C ARG A 94 -10.78 -1.33 7.41
N ALA A 95 -11.48 -2.25 8.07
CA ALA A 95 -11.97 -2.07 9.42
C ALA A 95 -10.82 -1.88 10.42
N ALA A 96 -9.77 -2.71 10.34
CA ALA A 96 -8.60 -2.56 11.21
C ALA A 96 -7.88 -1.22 11.03
N LEU A 97 -7.75 -0.73 9.79
CA LEU A 97 -7.10 0.57 9.52
C LEU A 97 -8.00 1.78 9.79
N SER A 98 -9.30 1.59 10.01
CA SER A 98 -10.27 2.68 10.21
C SER A 98 -10.04 3.47 11.51
N VAL A 99 -9.38 2.86 12.50
CA VAL A 99 -9.09 3.49 13.80
C VAL A 99 -8.11 4.67 13.71
N MET A 100 -7.27 4.69 12.67
CA MET A 100 -6.29 5.76 12.45
C MET A 100 -6.91 6.89 11.62
N GLN A 101 -6.69 8.15 12.00
CA GLN A 101 -7.22 9.28 11.24
C GLN A 101 -6.33 9.62 10.03
N GLY A 102 -6.97 10.03 8.92
CA GLY A 102 -6.29 10.47 7.70
C GLY A 102 -5.51 9.35 6.99
N ASN A 103 -4.45 9.74 6.29
CA ASN A 103 -3.55 8.88 5.52
C ASN A 103 -4.23 7.97 4.46
N PRO A 104 -5.23 8.45 3.69
CA PRO A 104 -5.95 7.62 2.73
C PRO A 104 -5.04 7.02 1.64
N MET A 105 -4.01 7.73 1.16
CA MET A 105 -3.11 7.18 0.13
C MET A 105 -2.22 6.07 0.70
N ALA A 106 -1.69 6.26 1.91
CA ALA A 106 -0.90 5.22 2.60
C ALA A 106 -1.74 3.98 2.91
N LYS A 107 -2.98 4.17 3.40
CA LYS A 107 -3.92 3.07 3.65
C LYS A 107 -4.30 2.34 2.37
N SER A 108 -4.64 3.09 1.33
CA SER A 108 -5.03 2.51 0.04
C SER A 108 -3.93 1.64 -0.56
N ALA A 109 -2.65 2.02 -0.41
CA ALA A 109 -1.53 1.21 -0.88
C ALA A 109 -1.45 -0.17 -0.18
N ILE A 110 -1.67 -0.20 1.14
CA ILE A 110 -1.71 -1.46 1.91
C ILE A 110 -2.98 -2.26 1.60
N GLU A 111 -4.15 -1.60 1.57
CA GLU A 111 -5.43 -2.24 1.27
C GLU A 111 -5.41 -2.90 -0.11
N THR A 112 -4.87 -2.23 -1.11
CA THR A 112 -4.77 -2.75 -2.49
C THR A 112 -3.75 -3.88 -2.61
N ALA A 113 -2.60 -3.79 -1.92
CA ALA A 113 -1.64 -4.90 -1.87
C ALA A 113 -2.25 -6.17 -1.26
N LEU A 114 -3.00 -6.04 -0.17
CA LEU A 114 -3.68 -7.18 0.45
C LEU A 114 -4.87 -7.66 -0.37
N LEU A 115 -5.60 -6.78 -1.06
CA LEU A 115 -6.67 -7.17 -1.98
C LEU A 115 -6.11 -8.00 -3.15
N ASP A 116 -5.02 -7.57 -3.77
CA ASP A 116 -4.39 -8.31 -4.87
C ASP A 116 -3.91 -9.70 -4.39
N LEU A 117 -3.29 -9.78 -3.21
CA LEU A 117 -2.92 -11.07 -2.61
C LEU A 117 -4.15 -11.96 -2.34
N TRP A 118 -5.22 -11.39 -1.80
CA TRP A 118 -6.47 -12.08 -1.48
C TRP A 118 -7.17 -12.63 -2.73
N LEU A 119 -7.15 -11.88 -3.83
CA LEU A 119 -7.70 -12.29 -5.13
C LEU A 119 -6.86 -13.40 -5.76
N LYS A 120 -5.53 -13.27 -5.73
CA LYS A 120 -4.60 -14.30 -6.22
C LYS A 120 -4.77 -15.62 -5.48
N GLU A 121 -4.94 -15.58 -4.16
CA GLU A 121 -5.22 -16.78 -3.36
C GLU A 121 -6.49 -17.51 -3.84
N ARG A 122 -7.48 -16.75 -4.33
CA ARG A 122 -8.77 -17.26 -4.82
C ARG A 122 -8.82 -17.51 -6.31
N ASN A 123 -7.72 -17.26 -7.02
CA ASN A 123 -7.66 -17.31 -8.47
C ASN A 123 -8.75 -16.47 -9.15
N LEU A 124 -8.98 -15.26 -8.62
CA LEU A 124 -9.93 -14.29 -9.15
C LEU A 124 -9.20 -13.09 -9.76
N SER A 125 -9.76 -12.53 -10.82
CA SER A 125 -9.30 -11.25 -11.37
C SER A 125 -9.88 -10.08 -10.56
N LEU A 126 -9.17 -8.95 -10.50
CA LEU A 126 -9.71 -7.71 -9.92
C LEU A 126 -10.87 -7.13 -10.74
N GLY A 127 -10.92 -7.42 -12.04
CA GLY A 127 -11.93 -6.89 -12.95
C GLY A 127 -13.22 -7.70 -13.04
N GLU A 128 -13.31 -8.82 -12.33
CA GLU A 128 -14.50 -9.67 -12.19
C GLU A 128 -15.35 -9.22 -11.00
#